data_AF-A0A839QT90-F1
#
_entry.id   AF-A0A839QT90-F1
#
_cell.length_a   1.000
_cell.length_b   1.000
_cell.length_c   1.000
_cell.angle_alpha   90.00
_cell.angle_beta   90.00
_cell.angle_gamma   90.00
#
_symmetry.space_group_name_H-M   'P 1'
#
loop_
_entity.id
_entity.type
_entity.pdbx_description
1 polymer ?
#
loop_
_entity_poly.entity_id
_entity_poly.type
_entity_poly.pdbx_seq_one_letter_code
_entity_poly.pdbx_strand_id
1 'polypeptide(L)'
;MTAIEYRPLKALQPKTKAMISAVKKRYGTSLTGIGGVRNGSNGHGDGLAADFMLRAYNSAAGIKAGEKIAAYLVANHETLDVGFVIWRDRIWLAYDGQWGSYSKGGWGKHLEVSRGWNTTTRHMDHFHAEIERSVPRS
;
A
#
# COMPACT_ATOMS: atom_id res chain seq x y z
N MET A 1 -22.03 10.53 26.87
CA MET A 1 -21.61 9.29 26.20
C MET A 1 -21.48 9.63 24.72
N THR A 2 -20.28 9.86 24.21
CA THR A 2 -20.08 10.12 22.77
C THR A 2 -20.16 8.79 22.05
N ALA A 3 -21.20 8.60 21.24
CA ALA A 3 -21.25 7.50 20.29
C ALA A 3 -19.98 7.59 19.45
N ILE A 4 -19.14 6.53 19.50
CA ILE A 4 -18.07 6.39 18.53
C ILE A 4 -18.77 6.27 17.19
N GLU A 5 -18.73 7.33 16.37
CA GLU A 5 -19.20 7.27 14.99
C GLU A 5 -18.36 6.21 14.28
N TYR A 6 -18.95 5.03 14.11
CA TYR A 6 -18.33 3.98 13.31
C TYR A 6 -18.32 4.47 11.87
N ARG A 7 -17.16 4.94 11.39
CA ARG A 7 -16.98 5.31 9.99
C ARG A 7 -17.24 4.07 9.13
N PRO A 8 -18.32 4.03 8.32
CA PRO A 8 -18.61 2.87 7.51
C PRO A 8 -17.50 2.66 6.48
N LEU A 9 -17.11 1.40 6.30
CA LEU A 9 -16.17 1.00 5.27
C LEU A 9 -16.74 1.30 3.88
N LYS A 10 -15.96 1.95 3.03
CA LYS A 10 -16.31 2.11 1.62
C LYS A 10 -15.93 0.86 0.85
N ALA A 11 -16.68 0.58 -0.22
CA ALA A 11 -16.30 -0.48 -1.16
C ALA A 11 -14.97 -0.13 -1.83
N LEU A 12 -14.23 -1.17 -2.23
CA LEU A 12 -12.98 -1.01 -2.98
C LEU A 12 -13.25 -0.22 -4.26
N GLN A 13 -12.50 0.86 -4.46
CA GLN A 13 -12.73 1.77 -5.57
C GLN A 13 -12.37 1.13 -6.91
N PRO A 14 -13.02 1.54 -8.02
CA PRO A 14 -12.75 0.98 -9.35
C PRO A 14 -11.27 1.04 -9.74
N LYS A 15 -10.58 2.16 -9.45
CA LYS A 15 -9.15 2.31 -9.73
C LYS A 15 -8.29 1.39 -8.86
N THR A 16 -8.62 1.22 -7.58
CA THR A 16 -7.94 0.24 -6.71
C THR A 16 -8.14 -1.19 -7.21
N LYS A 17 -9.35 -1.54 -7.69
CA LYS A 17 -9.60 -2.84 -8.35
C LYS A 17 -8.75 -3.02 -9.62
N ALA A 18 -8.59 -1.97 -10.42
CA ALA A 18 -7.76 -1.99 -11.62
C ALA A 18 -6.28 -2.20 -11.27
N MET A 19 -5.75 -1.46 -10.28
CA MET A 19 -4.40 -1.65 -9.74
C MET A 19 -4.17 -3.09 -9.25
N ILE A 20 -5.08 -3.61 -8.41
CA ILE A 20 -5.02 -5.00 -7.92
C ILE A 20 -5.00 -5.99 -9.08
N SER A 21 -5.87 -5.81 -10.08
CA SER A 21 -5.95 -6.69 -11.24
C SER A 21 -4.66 -6.65 -12.07
N ALA A 22 -4.07 -5.46 -12.26
CA ALA A 22 -2.85 -5.27 -13.01
C ALA A 22 -1.63 -5.95 -12.35
N VAL A 23 -1.52 -5.86 -11.02
CA VAL A 23 -0.50 -6.55 -10.23
C VAL A 23 -0.72 -8.05 -10.24
N LYS A 24 -1.95 -8.51 -9.93
CA LYS A 24 -2.29 -9.94 -9.87
C LYS A 24 -2.01 -10.66 -11.18
N LYS A 25 -2.34 -10.04 -12.32
CA LYS A 25 -2.09 -10.58 -13.66
C LYS A 25 -0.59 -10.83 -13.92
N ARG A 26 0.30 -9.99 -13.40
CA ARG A 26 1.75 -10.06 -13.65
C ARG A 26 2.52 -10.86 -12.60
N TYR A 27 2.08 -10.77 -11.35
CA TYR A 27 2.87 -11.19 -10.19
C TYR A 27 2.11 -12.13 -9.24
N GLY A 28 0.92 -12.60 -9.61
CA GLY A 28 0.07 -13.41 -8.73
C GLY A 28 0.75 -14.65 -8.13
N THR A 29 1.73 -15.26 -8.82
CA THR A 29 2.50 -16.41 -8.30
C THR A 29 3.45 -16.05 -7.17
N SER A 30 3.86 -14.79 -7.08
CA SER A 30 4.69 -14.25 -5.99
C SER A 30 3.87 -13.82 -4.78
N LEU A 31 2.53 -13.87 -4.86
CA LEU A 31 1.63 -13.44 -3.79
C LEU A 31 1.01 -14.64 -3.06
N THR A 32 0.74 -14.46 -1.77
CA THR A 32 -0.05 -15.39 -0.95
C THR A 32 -1.47 -14.88 -0.72
N GLY A 33 -1.71 -13.58 -0.91
CA GLY A 33 -3.00 -12.95 -0.72
C GLY A 33 -2.97 -11.46 -1.05
N ILE A 34 -4.16 -10.86 -1.10
CA ILE A 34 -4.33 -9.41 -1.28
C ILE A 34 -5.38 -8.93 -0.27
N GLY A 35 -4.97 -8.04 0.63
CA GLY A 35 -5.84 -7.38 1.59
C GLY A 35 -6.41 -6.09 1.00
N GLY A 36 -7.73 -5.95 0.98
CA GLY A 36 -8.43 -4.75 0.51
C GLY A 36 -9.07 -3.98 1.67
N VAL A 37 -10.36 -3.65 1.53
CA VAL A 37 -11.12 -2.87 2.50
C VAL A 37 -11.10 -3.51 3.90
N ARG A 38 -10.69 -2.73 4.90
CA ARG A 38 -10.70 -3.12 6.33
C ARG A 38 -10.60 -1.89 7.23
N ASN A 39 -10.99 -2.05 8.49
CA ASN A 39 -10.76 -1.03 9.53
C ASN A 39 -9.26 -0.90 9.87
N GLY A 40 -8.89 0.24 10.46
CA GLY A 40 -7.56 0.46 11.03
C GLY A 40 -6.62 1.35 10.20
N SER A 41 -7.02 1.78 9.00
CA SER A 41 -6.37 2.88 8.28
C SER A 41 -7.35 3.59 7.34
N ASN A 42 -7.12 4.87 7.07
CA ASN A 42 -8.02 5.67 6.23
C ASN A 42 -8.07 5.16 4.79
N GLY A 43 -6.92 4.79 4.20
CA GLY A 43 -6.84 4.27 2.83
C GLY A 43 -7.61 2.97 2.62
N HIS A 44 -7.42 1.98 3.51
CA HIS A 44 -8.19 0.73 3.44
C HIS A 44 -9.67 0.96 3.76
N GLY A 45 -9.98 1.81 4.74
CA GLY A 45 -11.37 2.14 5.09
C GLY A 45 -12.12 2.87 3.97
N ASP A 46 -11.41 3.66 3.16
CA ASP A 46 -11.94 4.37 1.99
C ASP A 46 -11.92 3.56 0.69
N GLY A 47 -11.43 2.32 0.74
CA GLY A 47 -11.30 1.44 -0.42
C GLY A 47 -10.27 1.90 -1.45
N LEU A 48 -9.29 2.70 -1.03
CA LEU A 48 -8.22 3.25 -1.88
C LEU A 48 -6.98 2.34 -1.92
N ALA A 49 -6.75 1.59 -0.85
CA ALA A 49 -5.51 0.85 -0.65
C ALA A 49 -5.64 -0.66 -0.84
N ALA A 50 -4.51 -1.28 -1.13
CA ALA A 50 -4.34 -2.73 -1.12
C ALA A 50 -2.98 -3.14 -0.53
N ASP A 51 -3.01 -4.16 0.33
CA ASP A 51 -1.83 -4.85 0.84
C ASP A 51 -1.63 -6.12 0.01
N PHE A 52 -0.45 -6.29 -0.59
CA PHE A 52 -0.14 -7.47 -1.39
C PHE A 52 0.84 -8.35 -0.62
N MET A 53 0.34 -9.46 -0.10
CA MET A 53 1.09 -10.37 0.77
C MET A 53 2.10 -11.16 -0.06
N LEU A 54 3.39 -11.04 0.27
CA LEU A 54 4.47 -11.65 -0.50
C LEU A 54 4.78 -13.07 -0.02
N ARG A 55 4.95 -13.98 -0.98
CA ARG A 55 5.51 -15.29 -0.72
C ARG A 55 6.99 -15.16 -0.40
N ALA A 56 7.46 -15.89 0.63
CA ALA A 56 8.87 -15.96 1.02
C ALA A 56 9.53 -14.57 1.16
N TYR A 57 8.80 -13.60 1.74
CA TYR A 57 9.17 -12.19 1.82
C TYR A 57 10.55 -11.90 2.46
N ASN A 58 11.06 -12.84 3.27
CA ASN A 58 12.36 -12.74 3.94
C ASN A 58 13.51 -13.39 3.15
N SER A 59 13.21 -14.14 2.08
CA SER A 59 14.22 -14.73 1.20
C SER A 59 14.73 -13.70 0.18
N ALA A 60 15.95 -13.88 -0.31
CA ALA A 60 16.50 -13.03 -1.37
C ALA A 60 15.61 -13.01 -2.63
N ALA A 61 15.01 -14.15 -2.98
CA ALA A 61 14.10 -14.27 -4.12
C ALA A 61 12.79 -13.50 -3.89
N GLY A 62 12.18 -13.62 -2.70
CA GLY A 62 10.96 -12.89 -2.34
C GLY A 62 11.19 -11.39 -2.23
N ILE A 63 12.33 -10.96 -1.69
CA ILE A 63 12.74 -9.54 -1.69
C ILE A 63 12.84 -9.04 -3.13
N LYS A 64 13.56 -9.75 -4.01
CA LYS A 64 13.69 -9.38 -5.43
C LYS A 64 12.34 -9.36 -6.15
N ALA A 65 11.41 -10.25 -5.80
CA ALA A 65 10.06 -10.22 -6.33
C ALA A 65 9.29 -8.97 -5.86
N GLY A 66 9.37 -8.63 -4.57
CA GLY A 66 8.79 -7.40 -4.02
C GLY A 66 9.34 -6.14 -4.70
N GLU A 67 10.67 -6.04 -4.88
CA GLU A 67 11.29 -4.91 -5.60
C GLU A 67 10.77 -4.77 -7.03
N LYS A 68 10.56 -5.89 -7.75
CA LYS A 68 9.99 -5.85 -9.11
C LYS A 68 8.56 -5.33 -9.13
N ILE A 69 7.75 -5.67 -8.12
CA ILE A 69 6.37 -5.21 -8.05
C ILE A 69 6.32 -3.73 -7.68
N ALA A 70 7.13 -3.31 -6.71
CA ALA A 70 7.29 -1.90 -6.36
C ALA A 70 7.74 -1.08 -7.57
N ALA A 71 8.76 -1.53 -8.31
CA ALA A 71 9.23 -0.87 -9.52
C ALA A 71 8.13 -0.78 -10.59
N TYR A 72 7.32 -1.83 -10.76
CA TYR A 72 6.18 -1.79 -11.68
C TYR A 72 5.13 -0.75 -11.26
N LEU A 73 4.75 -0.72 -9.98
CA LEU A 73 3.78 0.26 -9.47
C LEU A 73 4.30 1.69 -9.64
N VAL A 74 5.55 1.94 -9.27
CA VAL A 74 6.22 3.24 -9.46
C VAL A 74 6.26 3.62 -10.94
N ALA A 75 6.71 2.74 -11.82
CA ALA A 75 6.81 3.05 -13.26
C ALA A 75 5.46 3.26 -13.95
N ASN A 76 4.36 2.74 -13.38
CA ASN A 76 3.02 2.82 -13.96
C ASN A 76 2.08 3.71 -13.12
N HIS A 77 2.62 4.49 -12.18
CA HIS A 77 1.82 5.15 -11.15
C HIS A 77 0.75 6.08 -11.74
N GLU A 78 1.04 6.81 -12.81
CA GLU A 78 0.06 7.69 -13.48
C GLU A 78 -1.11 6.89 -14.07
N THR A 79 -0.81 5.77 -14.72
CA THR A 79 -1.83 4.93 -15.37
C THR A 79 -2.67 4.14 -14.37
N LEU A 80 -2.08 3.76 -13.23
CA LEU A 80 -2.73 3.02 -12.15
C LEU A 80 -3.29 3.94 -11.05
N ASP A 81 -3.08 5.24 -11.18
CA ASP A 81 -3.41 6.28 -10.21
C ASP A 81 -2.77 6.06 -8.84
N VAL A 82 -1.60 5.43 -8.76
CA VAL A 82 -0.90 5.16 -7.49
C VAL A 82 -0.30 6.45 -6.96
N GLY A 83 -0.67 6.81 -5.72
CA GLY A 83 -0.16 8.00 -5.03
C GLY A 83 1.02 7.70 -4.12
N PHE A 84 1.05 6.52 -3.49
CA PHE A 84 2.23 6.08 -2.75
C PHE A 84 2.33 4.56 -2.65
N VAL A 85 3.57 4.09 -2.43
CA VAL A 85 3.90 2.68 -2.20
C VAL A 85 4.76 2.58 -0.95
N ILE A 86 4.46 1.64 -0.06
CA ILE A 86 5.30 1.31 1.10
C ILE A 86 5.83 -0.11 0.91
N TRP A 87 7.15 -0.26 0.98
CA TRP A 87 7.82 -1.54 0.91
C TRP A 87 9.09 -1.53 1.74
N ARG A 88 9.21 -2.51 2.64
CA ARG A 88 10.39 -2.74 3.50
C ARG A 88 10.93 -1.47 4.16
N ASP A 89 10.08 -0.83 4.94
CA ASP A 89 10.39 0.37 5.70
C ASP A 89 10.82 1.58 4.85
N ARG A 90 10.45 1.56 3.56
CA ARG A 90 10.61 2.68 2.62
C ARG A 90 9.24 3.06 2.07
N ILE A 91 9.06 4.35 1.83
CA ILE A 91 7.87 4.90 1.18
C ILE A 91 8.29 5.64 -0.09
N TRP A 92 7.59 5.38 -1.17
CA TRP A 92 7.68 6.15 -2.41
C TRP A 92 6.44 7.01 -2.55
N LEU A 93 6.60 8.26 -2.97
CA LEU A 93 5.50 9.21 -3.16
C LEU A 93 5.45 9.67 -4.61
N ALA A 94 4.25 9.69 -5.18
CA ALA A 94 4.06 10.14 -6.56
C ALA A 94 4.29 11.65 -6.75
N TYR A 95 4.07 12.45 -5.70
CA TYR A 95 4.18 13.92 -5.80
C TYR A 95 5.60 14.39 -6.12
N ASP A 96 6.63 13.73 -5.59
CA ASP A 96 8.05 14.04 -5.85
C ASP A 96 8.80 12.93 -6.57
N GLY A 97 8.20 11.74 -6.71
CA GLY A 97 8.80 10.58 -7.35
C GLY A 97 9.93 9.93 -6.53
N GLN A 98 10.08 10.25 -5.24
CA GLN A 98 11.23 9.85 -4.44
C GLN A 98 10.91 8.77 -3.41
N TRP A 99 11.91 7.94 -3.11
CA TRP A 99 11.89 7.01 -1.98
C TRP A 99 12.47 7.67 -0.73
N GLY A 100 11.75 7.60 0.38
CA GLY A 100 12.20 8.01 1.71
C GLY A 100 12.07 6.90 2.75
N SER A 101 12.58 7.14 3.95
CA SER A 101 12.35 6.25 5.10
C SER A 101 10.90 6.31 5.57
N TYR A 102 10.30 5.15 5.83
CA TYR A 102 8.91 5.07 6.31
C TYR A 102 8.82 5.25 7.84
N SER A 103 9.31 4.29 8.64
CA SER A 103 9.15 4.32 10.10
C SER A 103 9.97 5.41 10.80
N LYS A 104 11.11 5.78 10.20
CA LYS A 104 12.01 6.83 10.70
C LYS A 104 11.77 8.21 10.06
N GLY A 105 10.97 8.27 8.99
CA GLY A 105 10.65 9.52 8.31
C GLY A 105 9.44 10.23 8.92
N GLY A 106 9.09 11.40 8.35
CA GLY A 106 7.89 12.15 8.74
C GLY A 106 6.59 11.46 8.35
N TRP A 107 6.60 10.63 7.30
CA TRP A 107 5.38 10.05 6.71
C TRP A 107 4.80 8.86 7.49
N GLY A 108 5.62 7.89 7.89
CA GLY A 108 5.15 6.68 8.60
C GLY A 108 4.95 6.87 10.11
N LYS A 109 5.62 7.86 10.71
CA LYS A 109 5.58 8.11 12.15
C LYS A 109 4.17 8.40 12.68
N HIS A 110 3.30 9.00 11.87
CA HIS A 110 1.94 9.33 12.31
C HIS A 110 0.91 8.21 12.09
N LEU A 111 1.19 7.25 11.21
CA LEU A 111 0.21 6.25 10.77
C LEU A 111 0.24 4.97 11.61
N GLU A 112 1.41 4.54 12.09
CA GLU A 112 1.57 3.19 12.68
C GLU A 112 2.29 3.18 14.05
N VAL A 113 2.78 4.33 14.55
CA VAL A 113 3.56 4.36 15.81
C VAL A 113 2.77 3.86 17.02
N SER A 114 1.46 4.10 17.07
CA SER A 114 0.57 3.64 18.14
C SER A 114 0.38 2.12 18.16
N ARG A 115 0.68 1.43 17.05
CA ARG A 115 0.57 -0.02 16.88
C ARG A 115 1.90 -0.73 17.11
N GLY A 116 2.99 0.03 17.29
CA GLY A 116 4.35 -0.47 17.48
C GLY A 116 5.01 -0.95 16.18
N TRP A 117 6.34 -0.81 16.09
CA TRP A 117 7.10 -1.22 14.92
C TRP A 117 7.43 -2.72 14.94
N ASN A 118 6.92 -3.47 13.96
CA ASN A 118 7.16 -4.90 13.77
C ASN A 118 7.34 -5.22 12.27
N THR A 119 7.33 -6.50 11.88
CA THR A 119 7.46 -6.92 10.47
C THR A 119 6.36 -6.34 9.59
N THR A 120 5.11 -6.43 10.06
CA THR A 120 3.93 -6.00 9.30
C THR A 120 3.79 -4.49 9.28
N THR A 121 3.92 -3.79 10.42
CA THR A 121 3.79 -2.32 10.44
C THR A 121 4.93 -1.63 9.70
N ARG A 122 6.09 -2.28 9.52
CA ARG A 122 7.17 -1.79 8.64
C ARG A 122 7.07 -2.30 7.19
N HIS A 123 5.99 -2.99 6.83
CA HIS A 123 5.73 -3.48 5.47
C HIS A 123 6.87 -4.37 4.95
N MET A 124 7.41 -5.24 5.82
CA MET A 124 8.50 -6.15 5.47
C MET A 124 7.99 -7.43 4.78
N ASP A 125 6.75 -7.82 5.08
CA ASP A 125 6.06 -9.05 4.63
C ASP A 125 5.03 -8.83 3.52
N HIS A 126 4.68 -7.58 3.26
CA HIS A 126 3.79 -7.15 2.18
C HIS A 126 4.21 -5.76 1.69
N PHE A 127 3.85 -5.43 0.46
CA PHE A 127 3.86 -4.03 0.03
C PHE A 127 2.45 -3.48 0.09
N HIS A 128 2.35 -2.23 0.50
CA HIS A 128 1.12 -1.45 0.51
C HIS A 128 1.15 -0.50 -0.69
N ALA A 129 0.06 -0.42 -1.43
CA ALA A 129 -0.13 0.57 -2.47
C ALA A 129 -1.48 1.24 -2.30
N GLU A 130 -1.48 2.57 -2.38
CA GLU A 130 -2.69 3.39 -2.29
C GLU A 130 -2.80 4.24 -3.54
N ILE A 131 -4.00 4.30 -4.10
CA ILE A 131 -4.29 5.22 -5.20
C ILE A 131 -4.41 6.64 -4.66
N GLU A 132 -4.10 7.63 -5.49
CA GLU A 132 -4.42 9.02 -5.20
C GLU A 132 -5.90 9.14 -4.86
N ARG A 133 -6.19 9.91 -3.80
CA ARG A 133 -7.57 10.34 -3.59
C ARG A 133 -7.94 11.16 -4.80
N SER A 134 -9.11 10.89 -5.38
CA SER A 134 -9.67 11.69 -6.45
C SER A 134 -9.94 13.12 -5.95
N VAL A 135 -8.90 13.94 -5.91
CA VAL A 135 -8.98 15.39 -5.94
C VAL A 135 -9.08 15.73 -7.43
N PRO A 136 -10.08 16.53 -7.88
CA PRO A 136 -10.04 17.06 -9.23
C PRO A 136 -8.69 17.76 -9.40
N ARG A 137 -7.86 17.32 -10.36
CA ARG A 137 -6.70 18.09 -10.75
C ARG A 137 -7.24 19.38 -11.36
N SER A 138 -7.10 20.49 -10.64
CA SER A 138 -7.40 21.85 -11.11
C SER A 138 -6.51 22.21 -12.28
#